data_AF-A0A1Q8EFT8-F1
#
_entry.id   AF-A0A1Q8EFT8-F1
#
_cell.length_a   1.000
_cell.length_b   1.000
_cell.length_c   1.000
_cell.angle_alpha   90.00
_cell.angle_beta   90.00
_cell.angle_gamma   90.00
#
_symmetry.space_group_name_H-M   'P 1'
#
loop_
_entity.id
_entity.type
_entity.pdbx_description
1 polymer ?
#
loop_
_entity_poly.entity_id
_entity_poly.type
_entity_poly.pdbx_seq_one_letter_code
_entity_poly.pdbx_strand_id
1 'polypeptide(L)' 'MHYKVKKEFTDNELGYQYPVGADIDITPERYNEMRKNAELQDVKLSDYIEEIKEKSASTK' A
#
# COMPACT_ATOMS: atom_id res chain seq x y z
N MET A 1 2.57 1.73 -9.16
CA MET A 1 3.40 2.21 -8.04
C MET A 1 3.56 1.01 -7.13
N HIS A 2 4.80 0.69 -6.75
CA HIS A 2 5.11 -0.54 -6.04
C HIS A 2 5.15 -0.29 -4.53
N TYR A 3 4.43 -1.10 -3.77
CA TYR A 3 4.37 -0.99 -2.31
C TYR A 3 4.58 -2.34 -1.64
N LYS A 4 5.14 -2.29 -0.43
CA LYS A 4 5.23 -3.41 0.49
C LYS A 4 4.17 -3.27 1.57
N VAL A 5 3.41 -4.33 1.80
CA VAL A 5 2.41 -4.37 2.86
C VAL A 5 3.10 -4.52 4.21
N LYS A 6 2.93 -3.54 5.10
CA LYS A 6 3.48 -3.55 6.48
C LYS A 6 2.52 -4.14 7.50
N LYS A 7 1.22 -4.05 7.25
CA LYS A 7 0.15 -4.60 8.10
C LYS A 7 -0.87 -5.26 7.20
N GLU A 8 -1.42 -6.39 7.63
CA GLU A 8 -2.53 -7.01 6.90
C GLU A 8 -3.71 -6.05 6.85
N PHE A 9 -4.29 -5.87 5.67
CA PHE A 9 -5.54 -5.15 5.49
C PHE A 9 -6.37 -5.82 4.42
N THR A 10 -7.69 -5.72 4.57
CA THR A 10 -8.65 -6.16 3.56
C THR A 10 -9.15 -4.92 2.85
N ASP A 11 -8.94 -4.90 1.54
CA ASP A 11 -9.58 -3.93 0.68
C ASP A 11 -11.04 -4.38 0.48
N ASN A 12 -11.92 -3.84 1.33
CA ASN A 12 -13.32 -4.28 1.45
C ASN A 12 -14.16 -4.02 0.18
N GLU A 13 -13.70 -3.16 -0.74
CA GLU A 13 -14.42 -2.90 -2.00
C GLU A 13 -14.25 -4.03 -3.02
N LEU A 14 -13.12 -4.73 -3.00
CA LEU A 14 -12.85 -5.81 -3.95
C LEU A 14 -12.65 -7.18 -3.29
N GLY A 15 -12.63 -7.23 -1.95
CA GLY A 15 -12.36 -8.46 -1.20
C GLY A 15 -10.91 -8.93 -1.31
N TYR A 16 -9.98 -8.05 -1.74
CA TYR A 16 -8.57 -8.39 -1.80
C TYR A 16 -7.95 -8.29 -0.41
N GLN A 17 -7.50 -9.43 0.10
CA GLN A 17 -6.68 -9.49 1.31
C GLN A 17 -5.21 -9.33 0.92
N TYR A 18 -4.56 -8.36 1.54
CA TYR A 18 -3.14 -8.10 1.33
C TYR A 18 -2.37 -8.59 2.55
N PRO A 19 -1.66 -9.72 2.46
CA PRO A 19 -0.93 -10.27 3.60
C PRO A 19 0.29 -9.42 3.93
N VAL A 20 0.69 -9.44 5.20
CA VAL A 20 1.87 -8.72 5.65
C VAL A 20 3.13 -9.18 4.91
N GLY A 21 3.96 -8.23 4.51
CA GLY A 21 5.19 -8.47 3.77
C GLY A 21 5.01 -8.70 2.27
N ALA A 22 3.78 -8.72 1.75
CA ALA A 22 3.54 -8.86 0.33
C ALA A 22 3.94 -7.62 -0.46
N ASP A 23 4.45 -7.86 -1.66
CA ASP A 23 4.75 -6.86 -2.66
C ASP A 23 3.53 -6.68 -3.57
N ILE A 24 3.04 -5.45 -3.67
CA ILE A 24 1.83 -5.13 -4.43
C ILE A 24 2.09 -3.96 -5.36
N ASP A 25 1.63 -4.11 -6.60
CA ASP A 25 1.55 -3.01 -7.55
C ASP A 25 0.14 -2.44 -7.53
N ILE A 26 0.04 -1.19 -7.13
CA ILE A 26 -1.22 -0.44 -7.14
C ILE A 26 -1.11 0.76 -8.07
N THR A 27 -2.21 1.01 -8.78
CA THR A 27 -2.37 2.19 -9.62
C THR A 27 -2.56 3.44 -8.73
N PRO A 28 -2.23 4.64 -9.23
CA PRO A 28 -2.46 5.87 -8.47
C PRO A 28 -3.94 6.11 -8.13
N GLU A 29 -4.86 5.65 -8.98
CA GLU A 29 -6.30 5.68 -8.70
C GLU A 29 -6.63 4.83 -7.47
N ARG A 30 -6.15 3.58 -7.43
CA ARG A 30 -6.37 2.67 -6.30
C ARG A 30 -5.74 3.18 -5.01
N TYR A 31 -4.52 3.72 -5.09
CA TYR A 31 -3.88 4.34 -3.94
C TYR A 31 -4.73 5.48 -3.34
N ASN A 32 -5.36 6.29 -4.20
CA ASN A 32 -6.23 7.38 -3.74
C ASN A 32 -7.51 6.86 -3.07
N GLU A 33 -8.11 5.78 -3.58
CA GLU A 33 -9.25 5.11 -2.94
C GLU A 33 -8.87 4.55 -1.56
N MET A 34 -7.76 3.80 -1.49
CA MET A 34 -7.24 3.26 -0.25
C MET A 34 -6.92 4.36 0.76
N ARG A 35 -6.38 5.49 0.29
CA ARG A 35 -6.05 6.64 1.13
C ARG A 35 -7.32 7.27 1.71
N LYS A 36 -8.35 7.48 0.89
CA LYS A 36 -9.65 7.98 1.35
C LYS A 36 -10.28 7.04 2.39
N ASN A 37 -10.23 5.73 2.16
CA ASN A 37 -10.74 4.74 3.10
C ASN A 37 -9.96 4.73 4.42
N ALA A 38 -8.64 4.93 4.37
CA ALA A 38 -7.82 5.11 5.56
C ALA A 38 -8.17 6.41 6.31
N GLU A 39 -8.33 7.53 5.60
CA GLU A 39 -8.75 8.82 6.17
C GLU A 39 -10.14 8.73 6.82
N LEU A 40 -11.09 7.99 6.24
CA LEU A 40 -12.42 7.73 6.83
C LEU A 40 -12.36 6.94 8.15
N GLN A 41 -11.33 6.11 8.31
CA GLN A 41 -11.11 5.30 9.51
C GLN A 41 -10.16 5.98 10.52
N ASP A 42 -9.77 7.24 10.27
CA ASP A 42 -8.76 7.98 11.04
C ASP A 42 -7.41 7.24 11.16
N VAL A 43 -7.05 6.48 10.12
CA VAL A 43 -5.78 5.76 10.04
C VAL A 43 -4.94 6.26 8.86
N LYS A 44 -3.63 6.05 8.94
CA LYS A 44 -2.72 6.44 7.85
C LYS A 44 -2.45 5.24 6.94
N LEU A 45 -2.72 5.40 5.64
CA LEU A 45 -2.40 4.36 4.66
C LEU A 45 -0.92 3.96 4.68
N SER A 46 -0.01 4.91 4.93
CA SER A 46 1.44 4.67 5.06
C SER A 46 1.85 3.76 6.23
N ASP A 47 0.98 3.54 7.21
CA ASP A 47 1.19 2.55 8.28
C ASP A 47 0.92 1.12 7.80
N TYR A 48 0.13 0.95 6.73
CA TYR A 48 -0.26 -0.33 6.15
C TYR A 48 0.55 -0.69 4.92
N ILE A 49 0.99 0.29 4.14
CA ILE A 49 1.81 0.09 2.94
C ILE A 49 3.01 1.03 2.93
N GLU A 50 4.16 0.52 2.49
CA GLU A 50 5.40 1.26 2.32
C GLU A 50 5.75 1.33 0.85
N GLU A 51 5.98 2.53 0.30
CA GLU A 51 6.40 2.64 -1.09
C GLU A 51 7.79 2.05 -1.26
N ILE A 52 7.91 1.01 -2.09
CA ILE A 52 9.20 0.49 -2.49
C ILE A 52 9.68 1.38 -3.61
N LYS A 53 10.36 2.46 -3.23
CA LYS A 53 11.28 3.11 -4.15
C LYS A 53 12.40 2.11 -4.34
N GLU A 54 12.43 1.41 -5.47
CA GLU A 54 13.67 0.83 -5.96
C GLU A 54 14.68 1.98 -5.96
N LYS A 55 15.51 2.05 -4.91
CA LYS A 55 16.76 2.78 -5.01
C LYS A 55 17.43 2.06 -6.16
N SER A 56 17.45 2.69 -7.33
CA SER A 56 18.50 2.48 -8.30
C SER A 56 19.75 2.42 -7.44
N ALA A 57 20.28 1.21 -7.27
CA ALA A 57 21.45 0.98 -6.47
C ALA A 57 22.51 1.87 -7.12
N SER A 58 22.82 3.01 -6.49
CA SER A 58 24.07 3.70 -6.73
C SER A 58 25.13 2.74 -6.22
N THR A 59 25.46 1.77 -7.07
CA THR A 59 26.70 1.02 -7.02
C THR A 59 27.80 2.07 -7.05
N LYS A 60 28.42 2.24 -5.88
CA LYS A 60 29.60 3.07 -5.70
C LYS A 60 30.83 2.23 -5.98
#